data_AF-A0A8S2S3X8-F1
#
_entry.id   AF-A0A8S2S3X8-F1
#
_cell.length_a   1.000
_cell.length_b   1.000
_cell.length_c   1.000
_cell.angle_alpha   90.00
_cell.angle_beta   90.00
_cell.angle_gamma   90.00
#
_symmetry.space_group_name_H-M   'P 1'
#
loop_
_entity.id
_entity.type
_entity.pdbx_description
1 polymer ?
#
loop_
_entity_poly.entity_id
_entity_poly.type
_entity_poly.pdbx_seq_one_letter_code
_entity_poly.pdbx_strand_id
1 'polypeptide(L)'
;MADTLVILGYFAGWSIYTRNYLVSDIPADKITHINYAFANIGADGQIAIGDSWADIEKAFPGDSWDKPLRGNFNQLKLLKQKWPHLKTLISIGGW
;
A
#
# COMPACT_ATOMS: atom_id res chain seq x y z
N MET A 1 -21.27 -21.98 -3.77
CA MET A 1 -20.74 -20.67 -4.20
C MET A 1 -19.42 -20.95 -4.88
N ALA A 2 -19.15 -20.40 -6.06
CA ALA A 2 -17.84 -20.58 -6.68
C ALA A 2 -16.80 -19.88 -5.80
N ASP A 3 -15.74 -20.60 -5.41
CA ASP A 3 -14.62 -19.98 -4.72
C ASP A 3 -14.05 -18.88 -5.62
N THR A 4 -14.10 -17.64 -5.14
CA THR A 4 -13.57 -16.50 -5.88
C THR A 4 -12.05 -16.64 -5.90
N LEU A 5 -11.47 -16.81 -7.09
CA LEU A 5 -10.03 -16.93 -7.26
C LEU A 5 -9.32 -15.72 -6.64
N VAL A 6 -8.26 -15.98 -5.86
CA VAL A 6 -7.40 -14.95 -5.31
C VAL A 6 -6.39 -14.54 -6.38
N ILE A 7 -6.42 -13.27 -6.77
CA ILE A 7 -5.45 -12.63 -7.65
C ILE A 7 -4.74 -11.57 -6.82
N LEU A 8 -3.53 -11.89 -6.36
CA LEU A 8 -2.75 -11.06 -5.46
C LEU A 8 -1.58 -10.42 -6.20
N GLY A 9 -1.50 -9.09 -6.14
CA GLY A 9 -0.37 -8.31 -6.63
C GLY A 9 0.48 -7.77 -5.48
N TYR A 10 1.80 -7.76 -5.64
CA TYR A 10 2.69 -7.05 -4.73
C TYR A 10 2.85 -5.60 -5.17
N PHE A 11 2.70 -4.67 -4.21
CA PHE A 11 3.06 -3.27 -4.40
C PHE A 11 4.28 -2.97 -3.54
N ALA A 12 5.40 -2.68 -4.18
CA ALA A 12 6.61 -2.26 -3.49
C ALA A 12 6.49 -0.79 -3.07
N GLY A 13 6.61 -0.47 -1.78
CA GLY A 13 6.47 0.88 -1.24
C GLY A 13 7.41 1.89 -1.89
N TRP A 14 8.62 1.44 -2.26
CA TRP A 14 9.63 2.25 -2.96
C TRP A 14 9.37 2.44 -4.46
N SER A 15 8.31 1.86 -5.03
CA SER A 15 7.99 2.03 -6.45
C SER A 15 7.58 3.46 -6.82
N ILE A 16 7.18 4.27 -5.84
CA ILE A 16 6.82 5.68 -6.03
C ILE A 16 8.00 6.61 -6.31
N TYR A 17 9.22 6.11 -6.16
CA TYR A 17 10.45 6.87 -6.40
C TYR A 17 10.83 6.82 -7.88
N THR A 18 11.99 6.25 -8.21
CA THR A 18 12.54 6.23 -9.57
C THR A 18 11.68 5.46 -10.58
N ARG A 19 10.90 4.48 -10.12
CA ARG A 19 9.96 3.74 -10.96
C ARG A 19 8.72 4.55 -11.31
N ASN A 20 8.44 5.60 -10.54
CA ASN A 20 7.27 6.46 -10.67
C ASN A 20 5.96 5.66 -10.89
N TYR A 21 5.82 4.55 -10.17
CA TYR A 21 4.62 3.73 -10.18
C TYR A 21 3.90 3.94 -8.85
N LEU A 22 2.74 4.58 -8.92
CA LEU A 22 1.98 5.04 -7.76
C LEU A 22 0.85 4.05 -7.44
N VAL A 23 0.29 4.13 -6.24
CA VAL A 23 -0.91 3.35 -5.87
C VAL A 23 -2.08 3.61 -6.82
N SER A 24 -2.17 4.81 -7.40
CA SER A 24 -3.17 5.17 -8.42
C SER A 24 -3.03 4.40 -9.73
N ASP A 25 -1.85 3.84 -10.01
CA ASP A 25 -1.54 3.14 -11.27
C ASP A 25 -1.86 1.64 -11.17
N ILE A 26 -2.29 1.16 -10.00
CA ILE A 26 -2.68 -0.23 -9.77
C ILE A 26 -3.98 -0.53 -10.56
N PRO A 27 -4.01 -1.57 -11.41
CA PRO A 27 -5.22 -2.01 -12.10
C PRO A 27 -6.16 -2.77 -11.14
N ALA A 28 -6.79 -2.03 -10.23
CA ALA A 28 -7.58 -2.57 -9.12
C ALA A 28 -8.84 -3.35 -9.55
N ASP A 29 -9.29 -3.19 -10.80
CA ASP A 29 -10.34 -3.98 -11.44
C ASP A 29 -9.89 -5.42 -11.77
N LYS A 30 -8.58 -5.67 -11.84
CA LYS A 30 -8.01 -6.96 -12.26
C LYS A 30 -7.47 -7.81 -11.13
N ILE A 31 -7.42 -7.26 -9.90
CA ILE A 31 -6.86 -7.94 -8.74
C ILE A 31 -7.86 -7.96 -7.59
N THR A 32 -7.69 -8.92 -6.68
CA THR A 32 -8.52 -9.03 -5.48
C THR A 32 -7.76 -8.62 -4.22
N HIS A 33 -6.43 -8.77 -4.22
CA HIS A 33 -5.57 -8.45 -3.09
C HIS A 33 -4.34 -7.63 -3.51
N ILE A 34 -3.99 -6.65 -2.70
CA ILE A 34 -2.69 -5.99 -2.72
C ILE A 34 -1.91 -6.47 -1.50
N ASN A 35 -0.70 -6.98 -1.70
CA ASN A 35 0.26 -7.18 -0.62
C ASN A 35 1.30 -6.06 -0.66
N TYR A 36 1.28 -5.20 0.35
CA TYR A 36 2.22 -4.09 0.45
C TYR A 36 3.58 -4.59 0.93
N ALA A 37 4.63 -4.29 0.18
CA ALA A 37 6.00 -4.72 0.44
C ALA A 37 6.88 -3.50 0.78
N PHE A 38 7.52 -3.42 1.93
CA PHE A 38 7.40 -4.28 3.11
C PHE A 38 7.32 -3.41 4.36
N ALA A 39 6.72 -3.94 5.43
CA ALA A 39 7.02 -3.49 6.78
C ALA A 39 8.31 -4.15 7.29
N ASN A 40 9.00 -3.47 8.18
CA ASN A 40 10.25 -3.94 8.77
C ASN A 40 10.00 -4.65 10.11
N ILE A 41 11.03 -5.30 10.64
CA ILE A 41 11.10 -5.80 12.01
C ILE A 41 12.10 -4.92 12.76
N GLY A 42 11.65 -4.22 13.80
CA GLY A 42 12.48 -3.40 14.66
C GLY A 42 13.46 -4.24 15.47
N ALA A 43 14.48 -3.59 16.03
CA ALA A 43 15.48 -4.25 16.87
C ALA A 43 14.88 -4.89 18.14
N ASP A 44 13.69 -4.45 18.55
CA ASP A 44 12.88 -4.99 19.64
C ASP A 44 11.96 -6.15 19.21
N GLY A 45 12.03 -6.58 17.94
CA GLY A 45 11.20 -7.64 17.38
C GLY A 45 9.78 -7.20 17.01
N GLN A 46 9.44 -5.92 17.14
CA GLN A 46 8.11 -5.40 16.77
C GLN A 46 8.06 -5.03 15.28
N ILE A 47 6.85 -5.01 14.70
CA ILE A 47 6.66 -4.52 13.33
C ILE A 47 6.93 -3.02 13.30
N ALA A 48 7.78 -2.59 12.38
CA ALA A 48 8.13 -1.20 12.15
C ALA A 48 7.74 -0.76 10.74
N ILE A 49 7.54 0.55 10.57
CA ILE A 49 7.33 1.17 9.25
C ILE A 49 8.52 0.87 8.34
N GLY A 50 8.23 0.58 7.07
CA GLY A 50 9.24 0.25 6.07
C GLY A 50 10.04 1.48 5.68
N ASP A 51 9.32 2.49 5.20
CA ASP A 51 9.84 3.78 4.76
C ASP A 51 8.81 4.86 5.12
N SER A 52 9.03 5.60 6.21
CA SER A 52 8.05 6.58 6.70
C SER A 52 7.68 7.64 5.67
N TRP A 53 8.63 8.03 4.81
CA TRP A 53 8.36 9.01 3.79
C TRP A 53 7.36 8.47 2.77
N ALA A 54 7.63 7.29 2.20
CA ALA A 54 6.74 6.67 1.23
C ALA A 54 5.40 6.22 1.86
N ASP A 55 5.46 5.63 3.05
CA ASP A 55 4.34 4.90 3.65
C ASP A 55 3.28 5.86 4.18
N ILE A 56 3.69 6.93 4.89
CA ILE A 56 2.77 7.76 5.70
C ILE A 56 2.94 9.28 5.55
N GLU A 57 4.07 9.80 5.05
CA GLU A 57 4.34 11.25 5.06
C GLU A 57 4.16 11.94 3.71
N LYS A 58 4.58 11.31 2.61
CA LYS A 58 4.59 11.92 1.27
C LYS A 58 3.19 12.38 0.89
N ALA A 59 3.04 13.67 0.60
CA ALA A 59 1.80 14.23 0.11
C ALA A 59 1.56 13.86 -1.36
N PHE A 60 0.31 13.50 -1.66
CA PHE A 60 -0.22 13.32 -3.01
C PHE A 60 -1.27 14.40 -3.32
N PRO A 61 -1.59 14.65 -4.60
CA PRO A 61 -2.66 15.58 -4.97
C PRO A 61 -3.98 15.25 -4.25
N GLY A 62 -4.55 16.25 -3.58
CA GLY A 62 -5.79 16.10 -2.80
C GLY A 62 -5.58 15.77 -1.31
N ASP A 63 -4.35 15.48 -0.87
CA ASP A 63 -4.04 15.40 0.55
C ASP A 63 -4.08 16.79 1.19
N SER A 64 -4.45 16.82 2.48
CA SER A 64 -4.44 18.04 3.30
C SER A 64 -3.39 17.93 4.40
N TRP A 65 -2.80 19.07 4.75
CA TRP A 65 -1.72 19.17 5.75
C TRP A 65 -2.19 18.85 7.17
N ASP A 66 -3.48 19.03 7.44
CA ASP A 66 -4.13 18.76 8.74
C ASP A 66 -4.44 17.27 8.99
N LYS A 67 -4.24 16.40 7.99
CA LYS A 67 -4.53 14.97 8.14
C LYS A 67 -3.29 14.21 8.64
N PRO A 68 -3.47 13.30 9.62
CA PRO A 68 -2.35 12.55 10.22
C PRO A 68 -1.81 11.43 9.33
N LEU A 69 -2.48 11.09 8.22
CA LEU A 69 -2.09 10.01 7.31
C LEU A 69 -2.02 10.51 5.87
N ARG A 70 -0.85 10.38 5.25
CA ARG A 70 -0.59 10.58 3.82
C ARG A 70 0.12 9.32 3.28
N GLY A 71 0.99 9.49 2.28
CA GLY A 71 1.78 8.41 1.72
C GLY A 71 0.94 7.31 1.05
N ASN A 72 1.60 6.20 0.76
CA ASN A 72 0.98 5.03 0.15
C ASN A 72 -0.19 4.50 1.00
N PHE A 73 -0.14 4.61 2.33
CA PHE A 73 -1.21 4.10 3.19
C PHE A 73 -2.50 4.89 3.02
N ASN A 74 -2.42 6.22 2.90
CA ASN A 74 -3.61 7.00 2.56
C ASN A 74 -4.11 6.66 1.15
N GLN A 75 -3.21 6.54 0.18
CA GLN A 75 -3.60 6.21 -1.20
C GLN A 75 -4.27 4.82 -1.29
N LEU A 76 -3.81 3.82 -0.55
CA LEU A 76 -4.44 2.51 -0.48
C LEU A 76 -5.82 2.56 0.18
N LYS A 77 -5.99 3.38 1.22
CA LYS A 77 -7.29 3.63 1.85
C LYS A 77 -8.28 4.22 0.85
N LEU A 78 -7.86 5.22 0.07
CA LEU A 78 -8.68 5.83 -0.98
C LEU A 78 -8.99 4.83 -2.11
N LEU A 79 -8.00 4.02 -2.52
CA LEU A 79 -8.20 2.99 -3.55
C LEU A 79 -9.26 1.96 -3.13
N LYS A 80 -9.25 1.53 -1.87
CA LYS A 80 -10.29 0.61 -1.33
C LYS A 80 -11.66 1.24 -1.23
N GLN A 81 -11.75 2.56 -0.99
CA GLN A 81 -13.04 3.27 -1.02
C GLN A 81 -13.62 3.26 -2.44
N LYS A 82 -12.76 3.40 -3.46
CA LYS A 82 -13.15 3.30 -4.88
C LYS A 82 -13.45 1.86 -5.32
N TRP A 83 -12.73 0.89 -4.76
CA TRP A 83 -12.83 -0.54 -5.10
C TRP A 83 -13.10 -1.40 -3.86
N PRO A 84 -14.36 -1.48 -3.39
CA PRO A 84 -14.69 -2.15 -2.12
C PRO A 84 -14.39 -3.65 -2.07
N HIS A 85 -14.22 -4.31 -3.23
CA HIS A 85 -13.82 -5.72 -3.30
C HIS A 85 -12.35 -5.93 -2.89
N LEU A 86 -11.52 -4.88 -3.03
CA LEU A 86 -10.08 -4.96 -2.83
C LEU A 86 -9.72 -5.17 -1.36
N LYS A 87 -8.83 -6.14 -1.12
CA LYS A 87 -8.22 -6.38 0.18
C LYS A 87 -6.77 -5.93 0.16
N THR A 88 -6.31 -5.39 1.30
CA THR A 88 -4.92 -4.97 1.50
C THR A 88 -4.31 -5.79 2.61
N LEU A 89 -3.14 -6.34 2.33
CA LEU A 89 -2.29 -7.10 3.24
C LEU A 89 -0.96 -6.36 3.40
N ILE A 90 -0.25 -6.61 4.49
CA ILE A 90 1.11 -6.13 4.71
C ILE A 90 2.05 -7.32 4.74
N SER A 91 3.11 -7.26 3.93
CA SER A 91 4.21 -8.22 3.96
C SER A 91 5.29 -7.69 4.89
N ILE A 92 5.78 -8.52 5.80
CA ILE A 92 6.79 -8.15 6.80
C ILE A 92 8.09 -8.87 6.44
N GLY A 93 9.20 -8.14 6.36
CA GLY A 93 10.51 -8.68 5.96
C GLY A 93 10.82 -8.45 4.48
N GLY A 94 11.08 -9.52 3.74
CA GLY A 94 11.68 -9.45 2.41
C GLY A 94 13.05 -10.14 2.39
N TRP A 95 13.73 -10.14 1.24
CA TRP A 95 15.06 -10.74 1.07
C TRP A 95 16.14 -9.99 1.85
#